data_AF-A0A316WYX7-F1
#
_entry.id   AF-A0A316WYX7-F1
#
_cell.length_a   1.000
_cell.length_b   1.000
_cell.length_c   1.000
_cell.angle_alpha   90.00
_cell.angle_beta   90.00
_cell.angle_gamma   90.00
#
_symmetry.space_group_name_H-M   'P 1'
#
loop_
_entity.id
_entity.type
_entity.pdbx_description
1 polymer ?
#
loop_
_entity_poly.entity_id
_entity_poly.type
_entity_poly.pdbx_seq_one_letter_code
_entity_poly.pdbx_strand_id
1 'polypeptide(L)'
;MKPLKALSDLLPIPSYTVIILCFFFPFFLIKCGDTTLMSVKGTDLVTGVSKKAINERMKESLKKSSPFGAAFGNDKAEADNSSDTDIEYSPLNEPKDKKDQQNISPNPFIIIALLAAMAGIAVQVMKNIRKKYLYHIILSIIGLTSLLIFYLTFQSNMEGFGNNKMAMGFGSDISISYGFGTAFYLCSILYLFVLLFYGVFSYFLKNDPQAIYDSTKQNTES
;
A
#
# COMPACT_ATOMS: atom_id res chain seq x y z
N MET A 1 -22.47 16.88 -27.16
CA MET A 1 -22.07 15.77 -26.28
C MET A 1 -21.72 16.25 -24.86
N LYS A 2 -22.71 16.67 -24.06
CA LYS A 2 -22.53 17.11 -22.65
C LYS A 2 -22.07 16.04 -21.64
N PRO A 3 -22.39 14.72 -21.79
CA PRO A 3 -22.09 13.76 -20.73
C PRO A 3 -20.60 13.41 -20.61
N LEU A 4 -19.82 13.40 -21.70
CA LEU A 4 -18.39 13.08 -21.63
C LEU A 4 -17.60 14.13 -20.83
N LYS A 5 -17.92 15.41 -21.01
CA LYS A 5 -17.30 16.50 -20.23
C LYS A 5 -17.69 16.43 -18.76
N ALA A 6 -18.98 16.20 -18.47
CA ALA A 6 -19.46 16.03 -17.10
C ALA A 6 -18.84 14.82 -16.40
N LEU A 7 -18.69 13.69 -17.10
CA LEU A 7 -18.00 12.50 -16.58
C LEU A 7 -16.52 12.76 -16.33
N SER A 8 -15.85 13.47 -17.24
CA SER A 8 -14.44 13.85 -17.11
C SER A 8 -14.18 14.80 -15.94
N ASP A 9 -15.15 15.64 -15.58
CA ASP A 9 -15.08 16.51 -14.42
C ASP A 9 -15.47 15.81 -13.09
N LEU A 10 -16.29 14.75 -13.14
CA LEU A 10 -16.79 14.07 -11.95
C LEU A 10 -15.96 12.85 -11.54
N LEU A 11 -15.47 12.06 -12.49
CA LEU A 11 -14.73 10.80 -12.28
C LEU A 11 -13.40 10.91 -11.49
N PRO A 12 -12.57 11.97 -11.61
CA PRO A 12 -11.28 12.02 -10.91
C PRO A 12 -11.43 12.12 -9.39
N ILE A 13 -12.39 12.91 -8.89
CA ILE A 13 -12.58 13.11 -7.44
C ILE A 13 -12.82 11.80 -6.69
N PRO A 14 -13.86 10.98 -7.03
CA PRO A 14 -14.10 9.72 -6.34
C PRO A 14 -12.95 8.74 -6.55
N SER A 15 -12.34 8.70 -7.75
CA SER A 15 -11.23 7.78 -8.04
C SER A 15 -10.02 8.04 -7.15
N TYR A 16 -9.52 9.29 -7.09
CA TYR A 16 -8.38 9.63 -6.23
C TYR A 16 -8.73 9.58 -4.74
N THR A 17 -9.98 9.85 -4.37
CA THR A 17 -10.44 9.71 -2.98
C THR A 17 -10.37 8.25 -2.53
N VAL A 18 -10.84 7.31 -3.37
CA VAL A 18 -10.76 5.88 -3.08
C VAL A 18 -9.30 5.41 -3.05
N ILE A 19 -8.44 5.93 -3.93
CA ILE A 19 -6.98 5.66 -3.88
C ILE A 19 -6.41 6.08 -2.51
N ILE A 20 -6.67 7.31 -2.06
CA ILE A 20 -6.18 7.78 -0.75
C ILE A 20 -6.72 6.89 0.38
N LEU A 21 -8.01 6.55 0.32
CA LEU A 21 -8.65 5.68 1.32
C LEU A 21 -7.98 4.31 1.39
N CYS A 22 -7.56 3.74 0.25
CA CYS A 22 -6.84 2.47 0.21
C CYS A 22 -5.52 2.50 0.99
N PHE A 23 -4.83 3.65 1.13
CA PHE A 23 -3.59 3.71 1.93
C PHE A 23 -3.81 3.38 3.41
N PHE A 24 -5.03 3.53 3.94
CA PHE A 24 -5.35 3.16 5.32
C PHE A 24 -5.55 1.65 5.51
N PHE A 25 -5.59 0.90 4.41
CA PHE A 25 -5.77 -0.56 4.39
C PHE A 25 -4.42 -1.28 4.21
N PRO A 26 -4.37 -2.59 4.51
CA PRO A 26 -3.15 -3.38 4.35
C PRO A 26 -2.69 -3.40 2.89
N PHE A 27 -1.48 -2.89 2.66
CA PHE A 27 -0.78 -3.00 1.37
C PHE A 27 0.10 -4.23 1.33
N PHE A 28 0.57 -4.68 2.49
CA PHE A 28 1.48 -5.80 2.61
C PHE A 28 1.06 -6.72 3.76
N LEU A 29 1.17 -8.02 3.53
CA LEU A 29 0.73 -9.09 4.44
C LEU A 29 1.86 -10.12 4.58
N ILE A 30 2.18 -10.44 5.83
CA ILE A 30 3.03 -11.56 6.20
C ILE A 30 2.12 -12.66 6.73
N LYS A 31 2.07 -13.78 6.02
CA LYS A 31 1.26 -14.94 6.38
C LYS A 31 2.14 -16.11 6.81
N CYS A 32 1.60 -16.91 7.72
CA CYS A 32 2.20 -18.13 8.24
C CYS A 32 1.12 -19.20 8.21
N GLY A 33 1.21 -20.13 7.24
CA GLY A 33 0.09 -20.97 6.85
C GLY A 33 -1.14 -20.13 6.48
N ASP A 34 -2.28 -20.42 7.11
CA ASP A 34 -3.55 -19.71 6.88
C ASP A 34 -3.71 -18.43 7.72
N THR A 35 -2.79 -18.17 8.65
CA THR A 35 -2.89 -17.03 9.57
C THR A 35 -2.07 -15.84 9.09
N THR A 36 -2.67 -14.64 9.15
CA THR A 36 -1.95 -13.39 8.87
C THR A 36 -1.26 -12.96 10.17
N LEU A 37 0.06 -13.09 10.23
CA LEU A 37 0.83 -12.73 11.41
C LEU A 37 1.08 -11.23 11.52
N MET A 38 1.17 -10.55 10.39
CA MET A 38 1.41 -9.11 10.35
C MET A 38 0.83 -8.50 9.08
N SER A 39 0.19 -7.36 9.24
CA SER A 39 -0.31 -6.55 8.14
C SER A 39 0.27 -5.14 8.23
N VAL A 40 0.88 -4.68 7.16
CA VAL A 40 1.44 -3.32 7.07
C VAL A 40 0.53 -2.48 6.17
N LYS A 41 0.05 -1.37 6.72
CA LYS A 41 -0.83 -0.43 6.00
C LYS A 41 -0.03 0.40 4.99
N GLY A 42 -0.70 0.95 3.99
CA GLY A 42 -0.09 1.94 3.11
C GLY A 42 0.44 3.16 3.87
N THR A 43 -0.29 3.66 4.88
CA THR A 43 0.16 4.76 5.74
C THR A 43 1.39 4.41 6.56
N ASP A 44 1.47 3.16 7.05
CA ASP A 44 2.62 2.65 7.79
C ASP A 44 3.88 2.64 6.90
N LEU A 45 3.72 2.36 5.59
CA LEU A 45 4.78 2.46 4.59
C LEU A 45 5.14 3.92 4.25
N VAL A 46 4.24 4.88 4.44
CA VAL A 46 4.47 6.32 4.21
C VAL A 46 5.22 6.95 5.37
N THR A 47 4.80 6.70 6.61
CA THR A 47 5.39 7.32 7.80
C THR A 47 6.56 6.54 8.37
N GLY A 48 6.72 5.29 7.95
CA GLY A 48 7.55 4.31 8.64
C GLY A 48 6.91 3.87 9.95
N VAL A 49 7.32 2.70 10.45
CA VAL A 49 6.83 2.15 11.73
C VAL A 49 8.01 1.83 12.64
N SER A 50 7.91 2.26 13.90
CA SER A 50 8.93 2.00 14.92
C SER A 50 8.85 0.57 15.47
N LYS A 51 10.00 0.05 15.93
CA LYS A 51 10.14 -1.29 16.50
C LYS A 51 9.09 -1.63 17.57
N LYS A 52 8.81 -0.69 18.47
CA LYS A 52 7.88 -0.88 19.60
C LYS A 52 6.45 -1.14 19.11
N ALA A 53 6.00 -0.39 18.11
CA ALA A 53 4.66 -0.55 17.55
C ALA A 53 4.49 -1.87 16.77
N ILE A 54 5.54 -2.35 16.10
CA ILE A 54 5.52 -3.64 15.39
C ILE A 54 5.46 -4.79 16.40
N ASN A 55 6.29 -4.75 17.45
CA ASN A 55 6.35 -5.82 18.44
C ASN A 55 5.03 -5.97 19.21
N GLU A 56 4.41 -4.84 19.61
CA GLU A 56 3.09 -4.86 20.27
C GLU A 56 2.00 -5.44 19.36
N ARG A 57 1.93 -5.01 18.08
CA ARG A 57 0.92 -5.53 17.12
C ARG A 57 1.12 -7.02 16.84
N MET A 58 2.37 -7.47 16.78
CA MET A 58 2.70 -8.88 16.60
C MET A 58 2.35 -9.70 17.85
N LYS A 59 2.67 -9.21 19.07
CA LYS A 59 2.30 -9.84 20.34
C LYS A 59 0.78 -9.96 20.49
N GLU A 60 0.04 -8.92 20.13
CA GLU A 60 -1.42 -8.91 20.15
C GLU A 60 -2.03 -9.88 19.12
N SER A 61 -1.49 -9.91 17.90
CA SER A 61 -1.96 -10.82 16.85
C SER A 61 -1.69 -12.28 17.20
N LEU A 62 -0.51 -12.59 17.76
CA LEU A 62 -0.14 -13.91 18.26
C LEU A 62 -0.99 -14.33 19.47
N LYS A 63 -1.30 -13.39 20.38
CA LYS A 63 -2.21 -13.65 21.49
C LYS A 63 -3.62 -14.02 21.01
N LYS A 64 -4.05 -13.44 19.90
CA LYS A 64 -5.37 -13.70 19.31
C LYS A 64 -5.41 -14.97 18.44
N SER A 65 -4.30 -15.33 17.78
CA SER A 65 -4.24 -16.46 16.85
C SER A 65 -3.73 -17.76 17.47
N SER A 66 -3.03 -17.70 18.63
CA SER A 66 -2.45 -18.88 19.29
C SER A 66 -3.42 -19.51 20.29
N PRO A 67 -3.58 -20.86 20.29
CA PRO A 67 -4.28 -21.60 21.34
C PRO A 67 -3.67 -21.41 22.75
N PHE A 68 -2.43 -20.90 22.83
CA PHE A 68 -1.71 -20.60 24.07
C PHE A 68 -1.63 -19.09 24.38
N GLY A 69 -2.41 -18.25 23.69
CA GLY A 69 -2.37 -16.79 23.82
C GLY A 69 -2.53 -16.26 25.26
N ALA A 70 -3.23 -17.00 26.12
CA ALA A 70 -3.40 -16.66 27.53
C ALA A 70 -2.09 -16.71 28.36
N ALA A 71 -1.07 -17.47 27.93
CA ALA A 71 0.21 -17.60 28.64
C ALA A 71 1.17 -16.41 28.42
N PHE A 72 0.93 -15.59 27.40
CA PHE A 72 1.78 -14.43 27.06
C PHE A 72 1.38 -13.13 27.78
N GLY A 73 0.47 -13.20 28.75
CA GLY A 73 -0.09 -12.04 29.44
C GLY A 73 0.17 -12.09 30.93
N ASN A 74 1.38 -11.73 31.37
CA ASN A 74 1.60 -11.15 32.69
C ASN A 74 2.99 -10.50 32.79
N ASP A 75 3.12 -9.27 32.28
CA ASP A 75 4.24 -8.40 32.61
C ASP A 75 3.69 -7.13 33.28
N LYS A 76 3.19 -7.28 34.52
CA LYS A 76 3.05 -6.18 35.48
C LYS A 76 3.84 -6.54 36.74
N ALA A 77 5.07 -6.05 36.82
CA ALA A 77 5.86 -5.82 38.04
C ALA A 77 7.06 -4.98 37.56
N GLU A 78 7.09 -3.66 37.77
CA GLU A 78 7.56 -2.98 38.99
C GLU A 78 8.78 -3.64 39.67
N ALA A 79 9.74 -2.76 39.96
CA ALA A 79 11.07 -3.02 40.50
C ALA A 79 11.06 -3.94 41.73
N ASP A 80 12.02 -4.86 41.84
CA ASP A 80 13.11 -4.74 42.82
C ASP A 80 14.17 -5.83 42.65
N ASN A 81 15.29 -5.58 43.33
CA ASN A 81 16.53 -6.36 43.36
C ASN A 81 16.40 -7.81 43.87
N SER A 82 17.43 -8.60 43.52
CA SER A 82 18.05 -9.71 44.29
C SER A 82 17.90 -11.16 43.79
N SER A 83 19.08 -11.72 43.49
CA SER A 83 19.60 -13.09 43.72
C SER A 83 18.75 -14.34 43.42
N ASP A 84 19.21 -15.03 42.37
CA ASP A 84 19.57 -16.45 42.23
C ASP A 84 18.61 -17.60 42.62
N THR A 85 18.70 -18.67 41.80
CA THR A 85 18.14 -20.04 41.86
C THR A 85 16.65 -20.18 41.49
N ASP A 86 16.17 -21.04 40.58
CA ASP A 86 16.71 -22.23 39.91
C ASP A 86 15.87 -22.60 38.65
N ILE A 87 16.55 -23.12 37.62
CA ILE A 87 16.08 -24.05 36.57
C ILE A 87 14.76 -23.72 35.86
N GLU A 88 14.86 -22.96 34.76
CA GLU A 88 13.85 -22.93 33.70
C GLU A 88 14.48 -23.39 32.38
N TYR A 89 13.88 -24.41 31.75
CA TYR A 89 14.26 -24.94 30.44
C TYR A 89 14.32 -23.80 29.40
N SER A 90 15.52 -23.30 29.10
CA SER A 90 15.79 -22.44 27.96
C SER A 90 16.25 -23.30 26.78
N PRO A 91 15.41 -23.59 25.77
CA PRO A 91 15.93 -24.09 24.52
C PRO A 91 16.54 -22.91 23.76
N LEU A 92 17.87 -22.97 23.67
CA LEU A 92 18.76 -22.30 22.71
C LEU A 92 19.34 -20.94 23.13
N ASN A 93 20.52 -21.07 23.74
CA ASN A 93 21.65 -20.16 23.63
C ASN A 93 21.73 -19.46 22.27
N GLU A 94 22.01 -18.16 22.34
CA GLU A 94 22.29 -17.26 21.24
C GLU A 94 23.29 -17.85 20.23
N PRO A 95 23.03 -17.75 18.92
CA PRO A 95 24.01 -17.25 17.99
C PRO A 95 23.95 -15.72 18.04
N LYS A 96 24.97 -15.11 18.66
CA LYS A 96 25.39 -13.76 18.34
C LYS A 96 25.76 -13.75 16.85
N ASP A 97 24.81 -13.38 16.00
CA ASP A 97 24.97 -12.59 14.78
C ASP A 97 23.72 -12.74 13.88
N LYS A 98 23.15 -11.58 13.50
CA LYS A 98 22.11 -11.38 12.48
C LYS A 98 20.65 -11.74 12.85
N LYS A 99 20.09 -11.09 13.86
CA LYS A 99 18.66 -10.66 13.79
C LYS A 99 18.64 -9.17 13.52
N ASP A 100 18.78 -8.79 12.25
CA ASP A 100 18.44 -7.44 11.80
C ASP A 100 16.96 -7.20 12.09
N GLN A 101 16.70 -6.60 13.24
CA GLN A 101 15.43 -6.03 13.64
C GLN A 101 15.16 -4.81 12.76
N GLN A 102 14.62 -5.05 11.56
CA GLN A 102 14.41 -4.03 10.54
C GLN A 102 13.30 -3.06 11.00
N ASN A 103 13.66 -1.78 11.19
CA ASN A 103 12.68 -0.70 11.11
C ASN A 103 12.09 -0.72 9.70
N ILE A 104 10.76 -0.65 9.56
CA ILE A 104 10.17 -0.39 8.24
C ILE A 104 10.37 1.10 7.98
N SER A 105 11.46 1.42 7.28
CA SER A 105 11.76 2.77 6.85
C SER A 105 10.65 3.27 5.90
N PRO A 106 10.32 4.57 5.94
CA PRO A 106 9.42 5.19 4.98
C PRO A 106 9.81 4.82 3.54
N ASN A 107 8.86 4.29 2.77
CA ASN A 107 9.13 3.90 1.39
C ASN A 107 8.86 5.08 0.44
N PRO A 108 9.90 5.61 -0.25
CA PRO A 108 9.75 6.81 -1.08
C PRO A 108 8.77 6.61 -2.23
N PHE A 109 8.68 5.41 -2.81
CA PHE A 109 7.78 5.13 -3.93
C PHE A 109 6.30 5.15 -3.49
N ILE A 110 6.01 4.61 -2.30
CA ILE A 110 4.66 4.68 -1.72
C ILE A 110 4.28 6.12 -1.37
N ILE A 111 5.23 6.92 -0.87
CA ILE A 111 5.02 8.35 -0.61
C ILE A 111 4.69 9.10 -1.91
N ILE A 112 5.48 8.88 -2.97
CA ILE A 112 5.25 9.52 -4.28
C ILE A 112 3.87 9.12 -4.83
N ALA A 113 3.47 7.86 -4.70
CA ALA A 113 2.14 7.41 -5.10
C ALA A 113 1.03 8.17 -4.33
N LEU A 114 1.12 8.28 -3.00
CA LEU A 114 0.13 9.03 -2.22
C LEU A 114 0.07 10.51 -2.63
N LEU A 115 1.23 11.14 -2.80
CA LEU A 115 1.32 12.55 -3.22
C LEU A 115 0.71 12.75 -4.61
N ALA A 116 0.88 11.80 -5.53
CA ALA A 116 0.25 11.86 -6.84
C ALA A 116 -1.29 11.83 -6.75
N ALA A 117 -1.87 11.05 -5.83
CA ALA A 117 -3.32 11.06 -5.60
C ALA A 117 -3.81 12.41 -5.03
N MET A 118 -3.09 12.96 -4.05
CA MET A 118 -3.41 14.26 -3.47
C MET A 118 -3.33 15.39 -4.52
N ALA A 119 -2.28 15.38 -5.34
CA ALA A 119 -2.11 16.31 -6.44
C ALA A 119 -3.23 16.16 -7.49
N GLY A 120 -3.71 14.94 -7.74
CA GLY A 120 -4.82 14.67 -8.64
C GLY A 120 -6.11 15.37 -8.20
N ILE A 121 -6.45 15.30 -6.91
CA ILE A 121 -7.59 16.02 -6.34
C ILE A 121 -7.38 17.53 -6.45
N ALA A 122 -6.18 18.02 -6.10
CA ALA A 122 -5.87 19.45 -6.16
C ALA A 122 -6.05 20.01 -7.58
N VAL A 123 -5.47 19.36 -8.59
CA VAL A 123 -5.63 19.71 -10.01
C VAL A 123 -7.10 19.76 -10.41
N GLN A 124 -7.91 18.82 -9.91
CA GLN A 124 -9.33 18.78 -10.25
C GLN A 124 -10.10 19.97 -9.67
N VAL A 125 -9.83 20.35 -8.42
CA VAL A 125 -10.48 21.49 -7.74
C VAL A 125 -10.03 22.83 -8.32
N MET A 126 -8.80 22.93 -8.84
CA MET A 126 -8.27 24.14 -9.44
C MET A 126 -9.04 24.54 -10.70
N LYS A 127 -9.73 25.69 -10.66
CA LYS A 127 -10.51 26.21 -11.80
C LYS A 127 -9.66 26.81 -12.94
N ASN A 128 -8.40 27.15 -12.68
CA ASN A 128 -7.54 27.87 -13.62
C ASN A 128 -6.87 26.98 -14.68
N ILE A 129 -6.93 25.65 -14.53
CA ILE A 129 -6.22 24.72 -15.41
C ILE A 129 -7.08 24.38 -16.62
N ARG A 130 -6.65 24.81 -17.82
CA ARG A 130 -7.39 24.60 -19.08
C ARG A 130 -7.33 23.14 -19.60
N LYS A 131 -6.25 22.42 -19.33
CA LYS A 131 -6.02 21.05 -19.84
C LYS A 131 -5.85 20.03 -18.70
N LYS A 132 -6.83 19.97 -17.78
CA LYS A 132 -6.80 19.10 -16.59
C LYS A 132 -6.50 17.63 -16.92
N TYR A 133 -7.06 17.13 -18.01
CA TYR A 133 -6.85 15.74 -18.45
C TYR A 133 -5.38 15.35 -18.63
N LEU A 134 -4.51 16.28 -19.10
CA LEU A 134 -3.07 16.00 -19.25
C LEU A 134 -2.39 15.79 -17.90
N TYR A 135 -2.75 16.59 -16.89
CA TYR A 135 -2.22 16.45 -15.54
C TYR A 135 -2.66 15.12 -14.91
N HIS A 136 -3.92 14.70 -15.11
CA HIS A 136 -4.38 13.41 -14.63
C HIS A 136 -3.66 12.23 -15.29
N ILE A 137 -3.33 12.32 -16.58
CA ILE A 137 -2.49 11.32 -17.26
C ILE A 137 -1.11 11.25 -16.60
N ILE A 138 -0.42 12.39 -16.45
CA ILE A 138 0.93 12.45 -15.87
C ILE A 138 0.94 11.92 -14.44
N LEU A 139 0.02 12.39 -13.59
CA LEU A 139 -0.08 11.96 -12.19
C LEU A 139 -0.41 10.46 -12.08
N SER A 140 -1.24 9.94 -12.98
CA SER A 140 -1.57 8.52 -12.98
C SER A 140 -0.40 7.65 -13.43
N ILE A 141 0.39 8.10 -14.41
CA ILE A 141 1.63 7.42 -14.81
C ILE A 141 2.62 7.41 -13.64
N ILE A 142 2.85 8.55 -12.99
CA ILE A 142 3.77 8.65 -11.83
C ILE A 142 3.32 7.74 -10.69
N GLY A 143 2.03 7.74 -10.36
CA GLY A 143 1.48 6.87 -9.30
C GLY A 143 1.62 5.39 -9.64
N LEU A 144 1.24 4.99 -10.86
CA LEU A 144 1.32 3.61 -11.33
C LEU A 144 2.77 3.10 -11.38
N THR A 145 3.69 3.88 -11.95
CA THR A 145 5.11 3.49 -12.02
C THR A 145 5.73 3.40 -10.65
N SER A 146 5.40 4.32 -9.73
CA SER A 146 5.89 4.25 -8.34
C SER A 146 5.41 2.98 -7.63
N LEU A 147 4.13 2.62 -7.76
CA LEU A 147 3.60 1.37 -7.19
C LEU A 147 4.23 0.13 -7.85
N LEU A 148 4.47 0.17 -9.16
CA LEU A 148 5.13 -0.93 -9.87
C LEU A 148 6.58 -1.11 -9.43
N ILE A 149 7.35 -0.03 -9.32
CA ILE A 149 8.74 -0.08 -8.83
C ILE A 149 8.78 -0.60 -7.40
N PHE A 150 7.85 -0.16 -6.54
CA PHE A 150 7.70 -0.71 -5.20
C PHE A 150 7.45 -2.22 -5.24
N TYR A 151 6.49 -2.68 -6.04
CA TYR A 151 6.16 -4.10 -6.20
C TYR A 151 7.38 -4.92 -6.60
N LEU A 152 8.10 -4.49 -7.64
CA LEU A 152 9.27 -5.20 -8.15
C LEU A 152 10.43 -5.20 -7.15
N THR A 153 10.73 -4.04 -6.54
CA THR A 153 11.81 -3.91 -5.55
C THR A 153 11.53 -4.77 -4.32
N PHE A 154 10.27 -4.81 -3.90
CA PHE A 154 9.86 -5.61 -2.76
C PHE A 154 9.94 -7.11 -3.09
N GLN A 155 9.45 -7.52 -4.26
CA GLN A 155 9.55 -8.90 -4.72
C GLN A 155 11.01 -9.35 -4.85
N SER A 156 11.89 -8.53 -5.43
CA SER A 156 13.32 -8.86 -5.57
C SER A 156 14.04 -8.97 -4.22
N ASN A 157 13.67 -8.14 -3.25
CA ASN A 157 14.21 -8.22 -1.89
C ASN A 157 13.77 -9.50 -1.15
N MET A 158 12.61 -10.06 -1.52
CA MET A 158 12.07 -11.29 -0.92
C MET A 158 12.49 -12.57 -1.68
N GLU A 159 12.69 -12.50 -3.00
CA GLU A 159 13.24 -13.61 -3.81
C GLU A 159 14.67 -13.98 -3.35
N GLY A 160 15.42 -13.03 -2.79
CA GLY A 160 16.70 -13.28 -2.13
C GLY A 160 16.62 -14.19 -0.88
N PHE A 161 15.43 -14.38 -0.31
CA PHE A 161 15.17 -15.33 0.78
C PHE A 161 14.63 -16.69 0.28
N GLY A 162 14.37 -16.84 -1.04
CA GLY A 162 13.58 -17.93 -1.63
C GLY A 162 14.36 -19.15 -2.12
N ASN A 163 15.69 -19.09 -2.26
CA ASN A 163 16.48 -20.24 -2.72
C ASN A 163 17.09 -21.06 -1.57
N ASN A 164 17.05 -20.52 -0.36
CA ASN A 164 17.41 -21.24 0.84
C ASN A 164 16.12 -21.37 1.63
N LYS A 165 15.64 -22.60 1.78
CA LYS A 165 14.66 -22.97 2.79
C LYS A 165 14.95 -22.17 4.08
N MET A 166 14.22 -21.09 4.33
CA MET A 166 14.20 -20.41 5.62
C MET A 166 13.35 -21.29 6.56
N ALA A 167 13.79 -22.54 6.72
CA ALA A 167 13.37 -23.44 7.75
C ALA A 167 14.05 -22.96 9.03
N MET A 168 13.49 -21.91 9.65
CA MET A 168 13.78 -21.63 11.05
C MET A 168 13.20 -22.79 11.88
N GLY A 169 14.00 -23.82 12.11
CA GLY A 169 14.09 -24.58 13.36
C GLY A 169 12.83 -25.14 14.01
N PHE A 170 11.69 -25.25 13.33
CA PHE A 170 10.51 -25.96 13.81
C PHE A 170 10.11 -26.96 12.74
N GLY A 171 10.15 -28.25 13.10
CA GLY A 171 9.75 -29.33 12.22
C GLY A 171 8.35 -29.11 11.65
N SER A 172 8.17 -29.52 10.39
CA SER A 172 6.96 -29.50 9.57
C SER A 172 6.47 -28.13 9.06
N ASP A 173 6.58 -27.92 7.74
CA ASP A 173 5.62 -27.24 6.83
C ASP A 173 5.05 -25.85 7.16
N ILE A 174 5.71 -25.04 7.98
CA ILE A 174 5.28 -23.66 8.17
C ILE A 174 6.00 -22.74 7.17
N SER A 175 5.44 -22.58 5.97
CA SER A 175 5.93 -21.61 4.98
C SER A 175 5.49 -20.20 5.34
N ILE A 176 6.44 -19.31 5.61
CA ILE A 176 6.17 -17.87 5.73
C ILE A 176 5.98 -17.32 4.32
N SER A 177 4.75 -16.91 4.00
CA SER A 177 4.39 -16.36 2.70
C SER A 177 4.27 -14.84 2.80
N TYR A 178 4.91 -14.15 1.85
CA TYR A 178 4.85 -12.71 1.71
C TYR A 178 3.90 -12.37 0.56
N GLY A 179 2.89 -11.55 0.84
CA GLY A 179 1.87 -11.19 -0.14
C GLY A 179 1.49 -9.72 -0.09
N PHE A 180 1.00 -9.19 -1.20
CA PHE A 180 0.40 -7.87 -1.24
C PHE A 180 -1.06 -7.95 -0.83
N GLY A 181 -1.51 -6.94 -0.09
CA GLY A 181 -2.91 -6.78 0.29
C GLY A 181 -3.77 -6.31 -0.88
N THR A 182 -5.07 -6.59 -0.81
CA THR A 182 -6.04 -6.22 -1.86
C THR A 182 -6.06 -4.73 -2.15
N ALA A 183 -5.83 -3.88 -1.15
CA ALA A 183 -5.80 -2.43 -1.29
C ALA A 183 -4.67 -1.95 -2.22
N PHE A 184 -3.53 -2.64 -2.24
CA PHE A 184 -2.42 -2.33 -3.15
C PHE A 184 -2.82 -2.54 -4.62
N TYR A 185 -3.46 -3.68 -4.92
CA TYR A 185 -3.96 -3.97 -6.25
C TYR A 185 -5.09 -3.03 -6.66
N LEU A 186 -6.01 -2.72 -5.73
CA LEU A 186 -7.11 -1.80 -5.98
C LEU A 186 -6.60 -0.39 -6.32
N CYS A 187 -5.63 0.14 -5.58
CA CYS A 187 -4.94 1.39 -5.91
C CYS A 187 -4.35 1.36 -7.34
N SER A 188 -3.65 0.28 -7.66
CA SER A 188 -2.97 0.12 -8.95
C SER A 188 -3.96 0.10 -10.12
N ILE A 189 -5.07 -0.64 -9.95
CA ILE A 189 -6.16 -0.69 -10.93
C ILE A 189 -6.83 0.67 -11.08
N LEU A 190 -7.07 1.40 -10.00
CA LEU A 190 -7.68 2.74 -10.07
C LEU A 190 -6.78 3.73 -10.80
N TYR A 191 -5.46 3.71 -10.55
CA TYR A 191 -4.51 4.52 -11.33
C TYR A 191 -4.53 4.16 -12.81
N LEU A 192 -4.56 2.86 -13.15
CA LEU A 192 -4.66 2.41 -14.52
C LEU A 192 -5.99 2.83 -15.18
N PHE A 193 -7.09 2.72 -14.45
CA PHE A 193 -8.42 3.12 -14.92
C PHE A 193 -8.47 4.62 -15.24
N VAL A 194 -7.95 5.47 -14.35
CA VAL A 194 -7.86 6.91 -14.57
C VAL A 194 -6.95 7.23 -15.77
N LEU A 195 -5.82 6.53 -15.89
CA LEU A 195 -4.91 6.67 -17.02
C LEU A 195 -5.60 6.34 -18.36
N LEU A 196 -6.30 5.20 -18.43
CA LEU A 196 -7.01 4.77 -19.63
C LEU A 196 -8.15 5.72 -19.98
N PHE A 197 -8.96 6.10 -18.99
CA PHE A 197 -10.07 7.03 -19.19
C PHE A 197 -9.60 8.36 -19.80
N TYR A 198 -8.59 9.00 -19.19
CA TYR A 198 -8.07 10.26 -19.71
C TYR A 198 -7.22 10.10 -20.97
N GLY A 199 -6.57 8.95 -21.17
CA GLY A 199 -5.87 8.61 -22.41
C GLY A 199 -6.85 8.54 -23.59
N VAL A 200 -7.96 7.83 -23.41
CA VAL A 200 -9.05 7.75 -24.40
C VAL A 200 -9.67 9.14 -24.62
N PHE A 201 -9.95 9.89 -23.55
CA PHE A 201 -10.46 11.26 -23.65
C PHE A 201 -9.52 12.20 -24.42
N SER A 202 -8.20 12.10 -24.16
CA SER A 202 -7.16 12.85 -24.89
C SER A 202 -7.11 12.47 -26.37
N TYR A 203 -7.23 11.18 -26.69
CA TYR A 203 -7.26 10.67 -28.06
C TYR A 203 -8.47 11.23 -28.83
N PHE A 204 -9.67 11.20 -28.24
CA PHE A 204 -10.87 11.78 -28.86
C PHE A 204 -10.74 13.29 -29.07
N LEU A 205 -10.22 14.04 -28.09
CA LEU A 205 -9.98 15.47 -28.24
C LEU A 205 -9.00 15.82 -29.36
N LYS A 206 -8.01 14.97 -29.63
CA LYS A 206 -7.01 15.19 -30.67
C LYS A 206 -7.55 14.90 -32.07
N ASN A 207 -8.37 13.86 -32.21
CA ASN A 207 -8.82 13.39 -33.53
C ASN A 207 -10.19 13.95 -33.96
N ASP A 208 -11.05 14.30 -33.01
CA ASP A 208 -12.36 14.90 -33.29
C ASP A 208 -12.73 15.94 -32.20
N PRO A 209 -12.17 17.17 -32.29
CA PRO A 209 -12.48 18.23 -31.34
C PRO A 209 -13.95 18.70 -31.46
N GLN A 210 -14.60 18.49 -32.61
CA GLN A 210 -15.98 18.90 -32.86
C GLN A 210 -16.98 17.99 -32.14
N ALA A 211 -16.67 16.69 -31.98
CA ALA A 211 -17.49 15.80 -31.17
C ALA A 211 -17.70 16.32 -29.72
N ILE A 212 -16.69 16.98 -29.13
CA ILE A 212 -16.73 17.38 -27.71
C ILE A 212 -17.12 18.85 -27.50
N TYR A 213 -16.71 19.76 -28.39
CA TYR A 213 -16.89 21.21 -28.22
C TYR A 213 -17.89 21.88 -29.17
N ASP A 214 -18.41 21.20 -30.20
CA ASP A 214 -19.27 21.87 -31.18
C ASP A 214 -20.74 21.95 -30.70
N SER A 215 -21.16 23.16 -30.35
CA SER A 215 -22.57 23.54 -30.25
C SER A 215 -22.87 24.82 -31.04
N THR A 216 -22.00 25.26 -31.96
CA THR A 216 -22.10 26.63 -32.51
C THR A 216 -22.50 26.66 -33.98
N LYS A 217 -22.82 25.52 -34.61
CA LYS A 217 -23.25 25.48 -36.01
C LYS A 217 -24.68 25.00 -36.27
N GLN A 218 -25.58 25.15 -35.30
CA GLN A 218 -26.99 24.77 -35.46
C GLN A 218 -28.00 25.93 -35.48
N ASN A 219 -27.56 27.20 -35.36
CA ASN A 219 -28.43 28.38 -35.43
C ASN A 219 -28.00 29.34 -36.54
N THR A 220 -27.91 28.87 -37.78
CA THR A 220 -27.77 29.77 -38.95
C THR A 220 -28.58 29.32 -40.16
N GLU A 221 -29.62 28.52 -39.97
CA GLU A 221 -30.65 28.27 -40.99
C GLU A 221 -32.01 28.03 -40.32
N SER A 222 -32.71 29.12 -39.99
CA SER A 222 -34.18 29.25 -40.02
C SER A 222 -34.54 30.72 -39.86
#